data_AF-A0A803LW67-F1
#
_entry.id   AF-A0A803LW67-F1
#
_cell.length_a   1.000
_cell.length_b   1.000
_cell.length_c   1.000
_cell.angle_alpha   90.00
_cell.angle_beta   90.00
_cell.angle_gamma   90.00
#
_symmetry.space_group_name_H-M   'P 1'
#
loop_
_entity.id
_entity.type
_entity.pdbx_description
1 polymer ?
#
loop_
_entity_poly.entity_id
_entity_poly.type
_entity_poly.pdbx_seq_one_letter_code
_entity_poly.pdbx_strand_id
1 'polypeptide(L)'
;MSSDVNIAQFRFLQRLLLLHGHWCYRRISMMICYFFYKNITFGLTLFWFETHSSFSAQPAYNDWYLSTYNVFFTSLPVIALGVFDQDVSARLCLKNPNLYAEGIENILYSWPRILGWMFNGLCSSMIIFFLTTSSLKHHAFRSDGRVVDFSVLAATMYSCVVWTVNCQMALSINYFTWIQHFVIWGSIALWYIFLLIYGTLPPTFSKSAYLVLVEVCAPSPLYWIIIIFVVFSTLLPYFAFRAIQLRFWPMPHDVVQLDRNRGLKVKQIRDANPLPYIRDLALVLFLIQAL
;
A
#
# COMPACT_ATOMS: atom_id res chain seq x y z
N MET A 1 -19.13 19.47 31.06
CA MET A 1 -19.00 18.00 30.86
C MET A 1 -19.23 17.57 29.42
N SER A 2 -19.77 18.42 28.53
CA SER A 2 -20.02 18.10 27.11
C SER A 2 -18.93 18.66 26.17
N SER A 3 -17.66 18.35 26.42
CA SER A 3 -16.53 18.77 25.58
C SER A 3 -15.80 17.54 25.04
N ASP A 4 -15.54 17.50 23.72
CA ASP A 4 -14.82 16.38 23.08
C ASP A 4 -13.40 16.18 23.63
N VAL A 5 -12.75 17.28 24.07
CA VAL A 5 -11.44 17.25 24.73
C VAL A 5 -11.44 18.18 25.93
N ASN A 6 -10.93 17.70 27.06
CA ASN A 6 -10.72 18.49 28.27
C ASN A 6 -9.23 18.82 28.45
N ILE A 7 -8.88 20.11 28.43
CA ILE A 7 -7.51 20.59 28.64
C ILE A 7 -7.45 21.50 29.88
N ALA A 8 -6.42 21.32 30.72
CA ALA A 8 -6.29 22.08 31.96
C ALA A 8 -5.89 23.56 31.75
N GLN A 9 -5.15 23.88 30.69
CA GLN A 9 -4.61 25.23 30.42
C GLN A 9 -4.56 25.50 28.92
N PHE A 10 -4.82 26.76 28.52
CA PHE A 10 -4.85 27.17 27.11
C PHE A 10 -3.53 26.92 26.37
N ARG A 11 -2.38 26.96 27.06
CA ARG A 11 -1.07 26.66 26.44
C ARG A 11 -0.97 25.26 25.83
N PHE A 12 -1.77 24.30 26.32
CA PHE A 12 -1.77 22.94 25.77
C PHE A 12 -2.54 22.82 24.46
N LEU A 13 -3.41 23.79 24.14
CA LEU A 13 -4.16 23.81 22.88
C LEU A 13 -3.23 23.87 21.66
N GLN A 14 -2.14 24.63 21.75
CA GLN A 14 -1.14 24.72 20.69
C GLN A 14 -0.55 23.34 20.36
N ARG A 15 -0.18 22.56 21.38
CA ARG A 15 0.37 21.21 21.20
C ARG A 15 -0.70 20.20 20.79
N LEU A 16 -1.94 20.36 21.23
CA LEU A 16 -3.02 19.48 20.82
C LEU A 16 -3.30 19.63 19.32
N LEU A 17 -3.55 20.86 18.85
CA LEU A 17 -3.92 21.13 17.46
C LEU A 17 -2.75 20.91 16.50
N LEU A 18 -1.63 21.60 16.72
CA LEU A 18 -0.53 21.58 15.75
C LEU A 18 0.13 20.21 15.65
N LEU A 19 0.32 19.50 16.78
CA LEU A 19 0.98 18.20 16.78
C LEU A 19 0.00 17.05 16.54
N HIS A 20 -0.98 16.87 17.44
CA HIS A 20 -1.84 15.70 17.40
C HIS A 20 -2.89 15.81 16.30
N GLY A 21 -3.42 17.02 16.04
CA GLY A 21 -4.33 17.28 14.93
C GLY A 21 -3.68 16.98 13.58
N HIS A 22 -2.48 17.51 13.33
CA HIS A 22 -1.71 17.26 12.10
C HIS A 22 -1.41 15.77 11.90
N TRP A 23 -0.89 15.09 12.92
CA TRP A 23 -0.58 13.65 12.84
C TRP A 23 -1.84 12.81 12.62
N CYS A 24 -2.92 13.08 13.34
CA CYS A 24 -4.17 12.34 13.21
C CYS A 24 -4.76 12.50 11.80
N TYR A 25 -4.83 13.74 11.32
CA TYR A 25 -5.31 14.04 9.97
C TYR A 25 -4.51 13.29 8.90
N ARG A 26 -3.18 13.35 8.96
CA ARG A 26 -2.31 12.67 7.98
C ARG A 26 -2.44 11.15 8.05
N ARG A 27 -2.41 10.58 9.25
CA ARG A 27 -2.53 9.12 9.46
C ARG A 27 -3.85 8.59 8.91
N ILE A 28 -4.96 9.22 9.26
CA ILE A 28 -6.29 8.79 8.81
C ILE A 28 -6.40 8.95 7.29
N SER A 29 -5.93 10.07 6.73
CA SER A 29 -5.99 10.31 5.28
C SER A 29 -5.20 9.26 4.49
N MET A 30 -3.96 8.96 4.92
CA MET A 30 -3.12 7.94 4.29
C MET A 30 -3.69 6.54 4.47
N MET A 31 -4.21 6.22 5.67
CA MET A 31 -4.86 4.96 5.96
C MET A 31 -6.06 4.72 5.03
N ILE A 32 -6.93 5.72 4.84
CA ILE A 32 -8.09 5.60 3.96
C ILE A 32 -7.66 5.43 2.50
N CYS A 33 -6.74 6.26 1.99
CA CYS A 33 -6.24 6.17 0.62
C CYS A 33 -5.64 4.79 0.32
N TYR A 34 -4.80 4.30 1.25
CA TYR A 34 -4.19 2.98 1.12
C TYR A 34 -5.22 1.85 1.25
N PHE A 35 -6.23 2.00 2.12
CA PHE A 35 -7.33 1.04 2.24
C PHE A 35 -8.09 0.89 0.92
N PHE A 36 -8.38 1.99 0.22
CA PHE A 36 -8.97 1.93 -1.12
C PHE A 36 -8.05 1.22 -2.11
N TYR A 37 -6.77 1.61 -2.16
CA TYR A 37 -5.77 0.99 -3.03
C TYR A 37 -5.74 -0.54 -2.86
N LYS A 38 -5.54 -1.05 -1.64
CA LYS A 38 -5.38 -2.49 -1.40
C LYS A 38 -6.63 -3.30 -1.76
N ASN A 39 -7.82 -2.74 -1.54
CA ASN A 39 -9.08 -3.42 -1.79
C ASN A 39 -9.41 -3.41 -3.28
N ILE A 40 -9.12 -2.31 -3.98
CA ILE A 40 -9.27 -2.21 -5.43
C ILE A 40 -8.27 -3.13 -6.13
N THR A 41 -7.01 -3.16 -5.70
CA THR A 41 -6.02 -4.07 -6.27
C THR A 41 -6.49 -5.52 -6.15
N PHE A 42 -6.95 -5.94 -4.97
CA PHE A 42 -7.45 -7.29 -4.75
C PHE A 42 -8.74 -7.57 -5.54
N GLY A 43 -9.75 -6.73 -5.42
CA GLY A 43 -11.05 -6.91 -6.08
C GLY A 43 -10.95 -6.91 -7.60
N LEU A 44 -10.12 -6.03 -8.18
CA LEU A 44 -9.93 -5.99 -9.62
C LEU A 44 -9.10 -7.17 -10.14
N THR A 45 -8.15 -7.73 -9.37
CA THR A 45 -7.47 -8.97 -9.81
C THR A 45 -8.45 -10.13 -10.02
N LEU A 46 -9.47 -10.23 -9.17
CA LEU A 46 -10.57 -11.19 -9.34
C LEU A 46 -11.42 -10.86 -10.57
N PHE A 47 -11.75 -9.58 -10.77
CA PHE A 47 -12.52 -9.14 -11.93
C PHE A 47 -11.83 -9.46 -13.26
N TRP A 48 -10.52 -9.25 -13.36
CA TRP A 48 -9.75 -9.61 -14.56
C TRP A 48 -9.75 -11.12 -14.80
N PHE A 49 -9.67 -11.90 -13.72
CA PHE A 49 -9.78 -13.35 -13.80
C PHE A 49 -11.15 -13.80 -14.33
N GLU A 50 -12.25 -13.26 -13.80
CA GLU A 50 -13.61 -13.56 -14.28
C GLU A 50 -13.80 -13.18 -15.75
N THR A 51 -13.20 -12.06 -16.17
CA THR A 51 -13.23 -11.66 -17.58
C THR A 51 -12.50 -12.68 -18.46
N HIS A 52 -11.39 -13.27 -17.98
CA HIS A 52 -10.62 -14.29 -18.71
C HIS A 52 -11.33 -15.65 -18.75
N SER A 53 -12.17 -15.97 -17.76
CA SER A 53 -13.00 -17.17 -17.71
C SER A 53 -14.36 -17.01 -18.42
N SER A 54 -14.56 -15.94 -19.19
CA SER A 54 -15.83 -15.60 -19.85
C SER A 54 -17.01 -15.46 -18.87
N PHE A 55 -16.75 -14.92 -17.68
CA PHE A 55 -17.71 -14.73 -16.59
C PHE A 55 -18.42 -16.02 -16.17
N SER A 56 -17.68 -17.14 -16.14
CA SER A 56 -18.21 -18.44 -15.72
C SER A 56 -18.50 -18.54 -14.21
N ALA A 57 -18.20 -17.49 -13.43
CA ALA A 57 -18.30 -17.45 -11.97
C ALA A 57 -17.45 -18.52 -11.25
N GLN A 58 -16.37 -18.96 -11.91
CA GLN A 58 -15.40 -19.87 -11.32
C GLN A 58 -14.50 -19.08 -10.35
N PRO A 59 -14.42 -19.44 -9.06
CA PRO A 59 -13.64 -18.67 -8.11
C PRO A 59 -12.14 -18.73 -8.42
N ALA A 60 -11.50 -17.56 -8.58
CA ALA A 60 -10.06 -17.45 -8.79
C ALA A 60 -9.26 -17.93 -7.58
N TYR A 61 -9.75 -17.64 -6.37
CA TYR A 61 -9.11 -17.97 -5.10
C TYR A 61 -10.00 -18.88 -4.27
N ASN A 62 -9.39 -19.65 -3.37
CA ASN A 62 -10.13 -20.45 -2.39
C ASN A 62 -10.93 -19.52 -1.44
N ASP A 63 -12.10 -19.98 -0.97
CA ASP A 63 -12.98 -19.25 -0.05
C ASP A 63 -12.24 -18.73 1.20
N TRP A 64 -11.31 -19.52 1.72
CA TRP A 64 -10.49 -19.11 2.86
C TRP A 64 -9.53 -17.98 2.50
N TYR A 65 -8.93 -18.00 1.31
CA TYR A 65 -7.99 -16.96 0.86
C TYR A 65 -8.71 -15.61 0.71
N LEU A 66 -9.95 -15.64 0.20
CA LEU A 66 -10.82 -14.46 0.10
C LEU A 66 -11.11 -13.89 1.49
N SER A 67 -11.49 -14.75 2.43
CA SER A 67 -11.90 -14.35 3.79
C SER A 67 -10.73 -13.83 4.63
N THR A 68 -9.55 -14.44 4.53
CA THR A 68 -8.38 -14.09 5.35
C THR A 68 -7.63 -12.85 4.86
N TYR A 69 -7.81 -12.46 3.59
CA TYR A 69 -7.07 -11.34 2.97
C TYR A 69 -7.20 -10.03 3.77
N ASN A 70 -8.43 -9.61 4.02
CA ASN A 70 -8.72 -8.35 4.69
C ASN A 70 -8.51 -8.43 6.21
N VAL A 71 -8.70 -9.61 6.81
CA VAL A 71 -8.67 -9.77 8.27
C VAL A 71 -7.27 -9.99 8.80
N PHE A 72 -6.49 -10.91 8.21
CA PHE A 72 -5.21 -11.33 8.79
C PHE A 72 -4.01 -10.71 8.08
N PHE A 73 -4.03 -10.69 6.74
CA PHE A 73 -2.82 -10.32 5.99
C PHE A 73 -2.71 -8.81 5.79
N THR A 74 -3.81 -8.08 5.62
CA THR A 74 -3.71 -6.66 5.23
C THR A 74 -4.29 -5.66 6.22
N SER A 75 -4.95 -6.08 7.31
CA SER A 75 -5.47 -5.15 8.32
C SER A 75 -4.37 -4.62 9.25
N LEU A 76 -3.52 -5.51 9.78
CA LEU A 76 -2.50 -5.16 10.77
C LEU A 76 -1.52 -4.10 10.24
N PRO A 77 -0.98 -4.20 9.00
CA PRO A 77 -0.12 -3.15 8.46
C PRO A 77 -0.83 -1.80 8.31
N VAL A 78 -2.11 -1.81 7.93
CA VAL A 78 -2.92 -0.60 7.75
C VAL A 78 -3.21 0.07 9.09
N ILE A 79 -3.53 -0.71 10.12
CA ILE A 79 -3.73 -0.19 11.48
C ILE A 79 -2.40 0.36 12.02
N ALA A 80 -1.29 -0.36 11.82
CA ALA A 80 0.02 0.10 12.24
C ALA A 80 0.41 1.43 11.56
N LEU A 81 0.10 1.60 10.28
CA LEU A 81 0.23 2.89 9.58
C LEU A 81 -0.64 3.97 10.24
N GLY A 82 -1.92 3.67 10.46
CA GLY A 82 -2.89 4.64 11.03
C GLY A 82 -2.58 5.07 12.47
N VAL A 83 -1.83 4.28 13.24
CA VAL A 83 -1.51 4.57 14.65
C VAL A 83 -0.09 5.11 14.83
N PHE A 84 0.90 4.48 14.20
CA PHE A 84 2.31 4.70 14.52
C PHE A 84 3.05 5.57 13.51
N ASP A 85 2.48 5.85 12.33
CA ASP A 85 3.20 6.63 11.32
C ASP A 85 3.47 8.07 11.80
N GLN A 86 4.68 8.55 11.54
CA GLN A 86 5.11 9.90 11.89
C GLN A 86 5.84 10.49 10.70
N ASP A 87 5.39 11.65 10.24
CA ASP A 87 6.01 12.34 9.12
C ASP A 87 7.13 13.26 9.55
N VAL A 88 6.88 14.03 10.60
CA VAL A 88 7.76 15.07 11.11
C VAL A 88 7.81 14.95 12.63
N SER A 89 9.02 15.04 13.19
CA SER A 89 9.21 14.97 14.65
C SER A 89 8.42 16.06 15.38
N ALA A 90 7.98 15.78 16.61
CA ALA A 90 7.14 16.70 17.36
C ALA A 90 7.73 18.11 17.54
N ARG A 91 9.05 18.20 17.68
CA ARG A 91 9.76 19.49 17.80
C ARG A 91 9.68 20.31 16.51
N LEU A 92 9.81 19.65 15.35
CA LEU A 92 9.75 20.32 14.05
C LEU A 92 8.33 20.76 13.70
N CYS A 93 7.33 19.94 14.04
CA CYS A 93 5.92 20.28 13.84
C CYS A 93 5.54 21.55 14.63
N LEU A 94 5.96 21.66 15.90
CA LEU A 94 5.72 22.87 16.71
C LEU A 94 6.51 24.10 16.24
N LYS A 95 7.68 23.90 15.61
CA LYS A 95 8.51 24.98 15.08
C LYS A 95 7.96 25.56 13.76
N ASN A 96 7.23 24.74 12.99
CA ASN A 96 6.67 25.08 11.69
C ASN A 96 5.14 24.98 11.71
N PRO A 97 4.42 25.96 12.29
CA PRO A 97 2.96 25.92 12.38
C PRO A 97 2.26 25.89 11.01
N ASN A 98 2.93 26.34 9.95
CA ASN A 98 2.39 26.33 8.58
C ASN A 98 2.12 24.91 8.05
N LEU A 99 2.72 23.87 8.62
CA LEU A 99 2.38 22.48 8.28
C LEU A 99 0.91 22.16 8.57
N TYR A 100 0.30 22.83 9.56
CA TYR A 100 -1.11 22.65 9.89
C TYR A 100 -2.05 23.16 8.79
N ALA A 101 -1.59 24.07 7.92
CA ALA A 101 -2.38 24.54 6.78
C ALA A 101 -2.76 23.40 5.82
N GLU A 102 -1.94 22.33 5.72
CA GLU A 102 -2.25 21.15 4.91
C GLU A 102 -3.59 20.49 5.31
N GLY A 103 -3.92 20.54 6.62
CA GLY A 103 -5.18 20.02 7.15
C GLY A 103 -6.36 20.94 6.90
N ILE A 104 -6.16 22.25 7.01
CA ILE A 104 -7.22 23.26 6.75
C ILE A 104 -7.63 23.24 5.27
N GLU A 105 -6.65 23.14 4.37
CA GLU A 105 -6.87 23.11 2.92
C GLU A 105 -7.29 21.73 2.40
N ASN A 106 -7.41 20.72 3.28
CA ASN A 106 -7.78 19.35 2.95
C ASN A 106 -6.94 18.70 1.84
N ILE A 107 -5.64 19.02 1.77
CA ILE A 107 -4.78 18.59 0.66
C ILE A 107 -4.62 17.06 0.63
N LEU A 108 -4.46 16.44 1.80
CA LEU A 108 -4.20 15.00 1.93
C LEU A 108 -5.45 14.14 1.76
N TYR A 109 -6.63 14.68 2.06
CA TYR A 109 -7.94 14.02 1.93
C TYR A 109 -8.79 14.70 0.85
N SER A 110 -8.21 14.86 -0.34
CA SER A 110 -8.88 15.42 -1.49
C SER A 110 -9.32 14.32 -2.46
N TRP A 111 -10.47 14.50 -3.12
CA TRP A 111 -10.97 13.54 -4.12
C TRP A 111 -9.95 13.18 -5.21
N PRO A 112 -9.17 14.12 -5.79
CA PRO A 112 -8.15 13.78 -6.78
C PRO A 112 -7.10 12.82 -6.25
N ARG A 113 -6.68 13.00 -4.99
CA ARG A 113 -5.71 12.10 -4.35
C ARG A 113 -6.29 10.71 -4.11
N ILE A 114 -7.53 10.63 -3.62
CA ILE A 114 -8.22 9.35 -3.44
C ILE A 114 -8.33 8.63 -4.78
N LEU A 115 -8.80 9.31 -5.82
CA LEU A 115 -8.90 8.75 -7.18
C LEU A 115 -7.54 8.33 -7.73
N GLY A 116 -6.47 9.09 -7.48
CA GLY A 116 -5.12 8.70 -7.88
C GLY A 116 -4.62 7.41 -7.20
N TRP A 117 -4.97 7.21 -5.92
CA TRP A 117 -4.70 5.93 -5.23
C TRP A 117 -5.56 4.79 -5.76
N MET A 118 -6.84 5.05 -6.09
CA MET A 118 -7.72 4.07 -6.72
C MET A 118 -7.20 3.65 -8.11
N PHE A 119 -6.75 4.62 -8.91
CA PHE A 119 -6.18 4.39 -10.23
C PHE A 119 -4.87 3.60 -10.15
N ASN A 120 -3.98 3.94 -9.21
CA ASN A 120 -2.79 3.12 -8.95
C ASN A 120 -3.17 1.68 -8.57
N GLY A 121 -4.27 1.48 -7.84
CA GLY A 121 -4.81 0.17 -7.49
C GLY A 121 -5.28 -0.62 -8.72
N LEU A 122 -5.93 0.06 -9.67
CA LEU A 122 -6.33 -0.48 -10.97
C LEU A 122 -5.12 -0.90 -11.79
N CYS A 123 -4.13 -0.01 -11.98
CA CYS A 123 -2.89 -0.34 -12.70
C CYS A 123 -2.16 -1.52 -12.06
N SER A 124 -2.04 -1.52 -10.72
CA SER A 124 -1.41 -2.62 -9.98
C SER A 124 -2.14 -3.95 -10.23
N SER A 125 -3.47 -3.97 -10.16
CA SER A 125 -4.25 -5.19 -10.41
C SER A 125 -4.08 -5.74 -11.83
N MET A 126 -4.02 -4.84 -12.81
CA MET A 126 -3.85 -5.17 -14.22
C MET A 126 -2.47 -5.79 -14.44
N ILE A 127 -1.41 -5.13 -13.95
CA ILE A 127 -0.04 -5.63 -14.05
C ILE A 127 0.08 -7.00 -13.37
N ILE A 128 -0.45 -7.16 -12.14
CA ILE A 128 -0.40 -8.44 -11.43
C ILE A 128 -1.04 -9.53 -12.28
N PHE A 129 -2.30 -9.36 -12.68
CA PHE A 129 -3.06 -10.38 -13.40
C PHE A 129 -2.41 -10.77 -14.74
N PHE A 130 -2.09 -9.78 -15.59
CA PHE A 130 -1.56 -10.04 -16.92
C PHE A 130 -0.14 -10.62 -16.87
N LEU A 131 0.72 -10.13 -15.98
CA LEU A 131 2.08 -10.67 -15.86
C LEU A 131 2.06 -12.08 -15.28
N THR A 132 1.33 -12.35 -14.19
CA THR A 132 1.28 -13.72 -13.62
C THR A 132 0.70 -14.71 -14.62
N THR A 133 -0.37 -14.33 -15.33
CA THR A 133 -1.00 -15.22 -16.32
C THR A 133 -0.08 -15.46 -17.51
N SER A 134 0.60 -14.43 -18.02
CA SER A 134 1.51 -14.57 -19.17
C SER A 134 2.77 -15.38 -18.82
N SER A 135 3.33 -15.18 -17.62
CA SER A 135 4.49 -15.94 -17.14
C SER A 135 4.20 -17.42 -16.90
N LEU A 136 2.94 -17.79 -16.66
CA LEU A 136 2.55 -19.18 -16.37
C LEU A 136 1.97 -19.93 -17.59
N LYS A 137 1.52 -19.23 -18.64
CA LYS A 137 0.83 -19.82 -19.81
C LYS A 137 1.67 -20.76 -20.68
N HIS A 138 3.00 -20.61 -20.72
CA HIS A 138 3.86 -21.31 -21.69
C HIS A 138 5.08 -22.02 -21.10
N HIS A 139 5.24 -22.06 -19.78
CA HIS A 139 6.42 -22.63 -19.13
C HIS A 139 6.09 -23.89 -18.34
N ALA A 140 6.92 -24.94 -18.52
CA ALA A 140 6.94 -26.09 -17.62
C ALA A 140 7.41 -25.62 -16.24
N PHE A 141 6.46 -25.41 -15.33
CA PHE A 141 6.72 -24.84 -14.00
C PHE A 141 7.37 -25.84 -13.04
N ARG A 142 7.23 -27.15 -13.34
CA ARG A 142 7.77 -28.27 -12.58
C ARG A 142 8.87 -28.97 -13.39
N SER A 143 9.90 -29.47 -12.71
CA SER A 143 10.96 -30.32 -13.32
C SER A 143 10.40 -31.54 -14.07
N ASP A 144 9.18 -31.97 -13.70
CA ASP A 144 8.46 -33.09 -14.31
C ASP A 144 7.72 -32.74 -15.61
N GLY A 145 7.84 -31.50 -16.11
CA GLY A 145 7.26 -31.10 -17.41
C GLY A 145 5.73 -30.93 -17.44
N ARG A 146 5.05 -31.07 -16.28
CA ARG A 146 3.59 -30.92 -16.20
C ARG A 146 3.16 -29.45 -16.31
N VAL A 147 2.02 -29.24 -16.98
CA VAL A 147 1.37 -27.94 -17.12
C VAL A 147 0.88 -27.40 -15.77
N VAL A 148 0.85 -26.07 -15.67
CA VAL A 148 0.43 -25.34 -14.47
C VAL A 148 -1.05 -25.55 -14.22
N ASP A 149 -1.40 -26.10 -13.06
CA ASP A 149 -2.78 -26.19 -12.60
C ASP A 149 -3.33 -24.82 -12.20
N PHE A 150 -4.64 -24.69 -12.29
CA PHE A 150 -5.39 -23.51 -11.87
C PHE A 150 -5.04 -23.05 -10.44
N SER A 151 -4.88 -23.99 -9.50
CA SER A 151 -4.52 -23.70 -8.12
C SER A 151 -3.14 -23.06 -7.97
N VAL A 152 -2.19 -23.37 -8.86
CA VAL A 152 -0.84 -22.80 -8.85
C VAL A 152 -0.89 -21.36 -9.35
N LEU A 153 -1.67 -21.09 -10.40
CA LEU A 153 -1.95 -19.72 -10.86
C LEU A 153 -2.58 -18.89 -9.74
N ALA A 154 -3.62 -19.43 -9.08
CA ALA A 154 -4.30 -18.78 -7.96
C ALA A 154 -3.34 -18.46 -6.80
N ALA A 155 -2.54 -19.44 -6.36
CA ALA A 155 -1.59 -19.25 -5.27
C ALA A 155 -0.48 -18.23 -5.62
N THR A 156 0.02 -18.27 -6.86
CA THR A 156 1.05 -17.34 -7.36
C THR A 156 0.50 -15.92 -7.46
N MET A 157 -0.68 -15.75 -8.06
CA MET A 157 -1.33 -14.46 -8.19
C MET A 157 -1.63 -13.84 -6.82
N TYR A 158 -2.19 -14.61 -5.88
CA TYR A 158 -2.45 -14.13 -4.52
C TYR A 158 -1.16 -13.75 -3.79
N SER A 159 -0.10 -14.54 -3.94
CA SER A 159 1.21 -14.23 -3.34
C SER A 159 1.76 -12.91 -3.89
N CYS A 160 1.63 -12.67 -5.21
CA CYS A 160 1.99 -11.40 -5.81
C CYS A 160 1.19 -10.23 -5.22
N VAL A 161 -0.13 -10.39 -5.03
CA VAL A 161 -0.97 -9.34 -4.40
C VAL A 161 -0.51 -9.03 -2.97
N VAL A 162 -0.29 -10.05 -2.14
CA VAL A 162 0.16 -9.87 -0.74
C VAL A 162 1.50 -9.14 -0.69
N TRP A 163 2.46 -9.54 -1.53
CA TRP A 163 3.76 -8.88 -1.61
C TRP A 163 3.66 -7.45 -2.13
N THR A 164 2.97 -7.22 -3.25
CA THR A 164 2.82 -5.89 -3.85
C THR A 164 2.18 -4.92 -2.86
N VAL A 165 1.09 -5.32 -2.21
CA VAL A 165 0.39 -4.45 -1.24
C VAL A 165 1.29 -4.13 -0.05
N ASN A 166 1.95 -5.12 0.56
CA ASN A 166 2.86 -4.89 1.70
C ASN A 166 4.09 -4.05 1.32
N CYS A 167 4.69 -4.29 0.15
CA CYS A 167 5.83 -3.50 -0.31
C CYS A 167 5.42 -2.06 -0.72
N GLN A 168 4.23 -1.89 -1.31
CA GLN A 168 3.65 -0.57 -1.57
C GLN A 168 3.46 0.21 -0.26
N MET A 169 3.04 -0.48 0.81
CA MET A 169 2.96 0.13 2.15
C MET A 169 4.34 0.63 2.59
N ALA A 170 5.35 -0.24 2.51
CA ALA A 170 6.71 0.10 2.92
C ALA A 170 7.26 1.34 2.17
N LEU A 171 6.95 1.47 0.88
CA LEU A 171 7.31 2.65 0.07
C LEU A 171 6.54 3.92 0.43
N SER A 172 5.33 3.80 0.98
CA SER A 172 4.48 4.93 1.34
C SER A 172 4.76 5.50 2.74
N ILE A 173 5.42 4.72 3.61
CA ILE A 173 5.79 5.11 4.96
C ILE A 173 6.98 6.06 4.94
N ASN A 174 6.90 7.14 5.74
CA ASN A 174 7.97 8.13 5.80
C ASN A 174 9.00 7.82 6.90
N TYR A 175 8.56 7.28 8.04
CA TYR A 175 9.43 6.97 9.16
C TYR A 175 9.32 5.49 9.52
N PHE A 176 10.26 4.71 8.99
CA PHE A 176 10.22 3.25 9.06
C PHE A 176 10.66 2.74 10.44
N THR A 177 9.70 2.55 11.34
CA THR A 177 9.93 2.05 12.71
C THR A 177 10.12 0.53 12.74
N TRP A 178 10.68 0.01 13.83
CA TRP A 178 10.78 -1.44 14.06
C TRP A 178 9.40 -2.13 14.08
N ILE A 179 8.40 -1.46 14.65
CA ILE A 179 7.02 -1.99 14.70
C ILE A 179 6.47 -2.16 13.28
N GLN A 180 6.66 -1.17 12.40
CA GLN A 180 6.21 -1.27 11.02
C GLN A 180 6.93 -2.38 10.24
N HIS A 181 8.25 -2.55 10.44
CA HIS A 181 8.97 -3.70 9.88
C HIS A 181 8.34 -5.01 10.33
N PHE A 182 8.16 -5.19 11.65
CA PHE A 182 7.61 -6.41 12.20
C PHE A 182 6.22 -6.72 11.64
N VAL A 183 5.37 -5.71 11.49
CA VAL A 183 4.00 -5.91 10.99
C VAL A 183 3.97 -6.20 9.49
N ILE A 184 4.81 -5.54 8.68
CA ILE A 184 4.87 -5.76 7.22
C ILE A 184 5.47 -7.14 6.91
N TRP A 185 6.64 -7.45 7.46
CA TRP A 185 7.28 -8.75 7.27
C TRP A 185 6.50 -9.87 7.95
N GLY A 186 5.89 -9.60 9.11
CA GLY A 186 4.99 -10.51 9.80
C GLY A 186 3.76 -10.86 8.99
N SER A 187 3.18 -9.91 8.25
CA SER A 187 2.07 -10.17 7.32
C SER A 187 2.48 -11.13 6.20
N ILE A 188 3.64 -10.88 5.57
CA ILE A 188 4.17 -11.74 4.50
C ILE A 188 4.49 -13.14 5.05
N ALA A 189 5.13 -13.23 6.22
CA ALA A 189 5.41 -14.50 6.88
C ALA A 189 4.13 -15.25 7.25
N LEU A 190 3.11 -14.55 7.75
CA LEU A 190 1.81 -15.12 8.12
C LEU A 190 1.11 -15.71 6.90
N TRP A 191 1.24 -15.10 5.72
CA TRP A 191 0.73 -15.67 4.46
C TRP A 191 1.35 -17.03 4.15
N TYR A 192 2.68 -17.16 4.23
CA TYR A 192 3.36 -18.43 3.98
C TYR A 192 3.07 -19.48 5.07
N ILE A 193 3.03 -19.07 6.34
CA ILE A 193 2.63 -19.97 7.44
C ILE A 193 1.21 -20.49 7.22
N PHE A 194 0.29 -19.61 6.82
CA PHE A 194 -1.07 -19.99 6.49
C PHE A 194 -1.11 -20.99 5.32
N LEU A 195 -0.37 -20.75 4.24
CA LEU A 195 -0.27 -21.68 3.13
C LEU A 195 0.29 -23.05 3.54
N LEU A 196 1.27 -23.10 4.44
CA LEU A 196 1.82 -24.36 4.97
C LEU A 196 0.78 -25.11 5.81
N ILE A 197 0.16 -24.45 6.77
CA ILE A 197 -0.84 -25.07 7.65
C ILE A 197 -2.05 -25.52 6.83
N TYR A 198 -2.64 -24.62 6.04
CA TYR A 198 -3.82 -24.90 5.23
C TYR A 198 -3.55 -25.94 4.14
N GLY A 199 -2.34 -25.97 3.58
CA GLY A 199 -1.92 -26.96 2.59
C GLY A 199 -1.73 -28.37 3.16
N THR A 200 -1.47 -28.52 4.47
CA THR A 200 -1.34 -29.83 5.14
C THR A 200 -2.67 -30.39 5.66
N LEU A 201 -3.73 -29.57 5.70
CA LEU A 201 -5.05 -30.04 6.12
C LEU A 201 -5.61 -31.07 5.14
N PRO A 202 -6.48 -31.99 5.61
CA PRO A 202 -7.07 -33.00 4.75
C PRO A 202 -7.74 -32.38 3.50
N PRO A 203 -7.75 -33.09 2.36
CA PRO A 203 -8.30 -32.59 1.10
C PRO A 203 -9.79 -32.25 1.19
N THR A 204 -10.51 -32.77 2.19
CA THR A 204 -11.89 -32.39 2.51
C THR A 204 -12.05 -30.92 2.89
N PHE A 205 -11.04 -30.33 3.53
CA PHE A 205 -11.02 -28.92 3.93
C PHE A 205 -10.23 -28.04 2.97
N SER A 206 -9.04 -28.49 2.54
CA SER A 206 -8.14 -27.69 1.69
C SER A 206 -8.60 -27.62 0.23
N LYS A 207 -9.44 -28.57 -0.21
CA LYS A 207 -9.93 -28.72 -1.60
C LYS A 207 -8.75 -28.60 -2.59
N SER A 208 -8.73 -27.54 -3.38
CA SER A 208 -7.76 -27.28 -4.44
C SER A 208 -6.41 -26.73 -3.96
N ALA A 209 -6.25 -26.43 -2.67
CA ALA A 209 -5.03 -25.87 -2.09
C ALA A 209 -4.11 -26.91 -1.42
N TYR A 210 -4.50 -28.19 -1.43
CA TYR A 210 -3.75 -29.27 -0.79
C TYR A 210 -2.34 -29.38 -1.38
N LEU A 211 -1.32 -29.23 -0.52
CA LEU A 211 0.12 -29.32 -0.82
C LEU A 211 0.66 -28.47 -1.99
N VAL A 212 -0.13 -27.53 -2.54
CA VAL A 212 0.26 -26.71 -3.70
C VAL A 212 1.54 -25.91 -3.44
N LEU A 213 1.68 -25.33 -2.24
CA LEU A 213 2.89 -24.56 -1.89
C LEU A 213 4.12 -25.48 -1.78
N VAL A 214 4.02 -26.59 -1.05
CA VAL A 214 5.18 -27.42 -0.69
C VAL A 214 5.64 -28.28 -1.87
N GLU A 215 4.71 -28.82 -2.67
CA GLU A 215 5.04 -29.76 -3.74
C GLU A 215 5.33 -29.07 -5.08
N VAL A 216 4.71 -27.90 -5.34
CA VAL A 216 4.73 -27.29 -6.68
C VAL A 216 5.36 -25.91 -6.67
N CYS A 217 4.90 -24.99 -5.81
CA CYS A 217 5.36 -23.60 -5.86
C CYS A 217 6.75 -23.39 -5.22
N ALA A 218 6.97 -23.85 -3.99
CA ALA A 218 8.20 -23.59 -3.25
C ALA A 218 9.45 -24.24 -3.89
N PRO A 219 9.39 -25.49 -4.43
CA PRO A 219 10.53 -26.11 -5.09
C PRO A 219 10.89 -25.46 -6.43
N SER A 220 9.95 -24.76 -7.08
CA SER A 220 10.17 -24.14 -8.38
C SER A 220 10.81 -22.76 -8.24
N PRO A 221 12.02 -22.52 -8.78
CA PRO A 221 12.63 -21.18 -8.77
C PRO A 221 11.80 -20.13 -9.53
N LEU A 222 11.03 -20.57 -10.54
CA LEU A 222 10.19 -19.69 -11.34
C LEU A 222 9.13 -18.99 -10.50
N TYR A 223 8.56 -19.66 -9.49
CA TYR A 223 7.60 -19.07 -8.58
C TYR A 223 8.14 -17.80 -7.90
N TRP A 224 9.35 -17.89 -7.34
CA TRP A 224 9.99 -16.78 -6.63
C TRP A 224 10.39 -15.65 -7.57
N ILE A 225 10.91 -15.99 -8.75
CA ILE A 225 11.28 -15.01 -9.77
C ILE A 225 10.05 -14.23 -10.26
N ILE A 226 8.93 -14.91 -10.50
CA ILE A 226 7.68 -14.27 -10.92
C ILE A 226 7.20 -13.30 -9.84
N ILE A 227 7.21 -13.69 -8.56
CA ILE A 227 6.80 -12.79 -7.46
C ILE A 227 7.66 -11.53 -7.47
N ILE A 228 8.98 -11.66 -7.49
CA ILE A 228 9.90 -10.51 -7.47
C ILE A 228 9.69 -9.63 -8.70
N PHE A 229 9.56 -10.24 -9.88
CA PHE A 229 9.36 -9.53 -11.13
C PHE A 229 8.05 -8.76 -11.17
N VAL A 230 6.95 -9.39 -10.76
CA VAL A 230 5.62 -8.76 -10.70
C VAL A 230 5.61 -7.63 -9.67
N VAL A 231 6.13 -7.88 -8.46
CA VAL A 231 6.22 -6.87 -7.41
C VAL A 231 7.03 -5.67 -7.89
N PHE A 232 8.21 -5.87 -8.45
CA PHE A 232 9.03 -4.78 -9.00
C PHE A 232 8.29 -4.00 -10.09
N SER A 233 7.67 -4.70 -11.04
CA SER A 233 6.91 -4.09 -12.14
C SER A 233 5.72 -3.26 -11.64
N THR A 234 5.04 -3.72 -10.59
CA THR A 234 3.88 -3.01 -10.01
C THR A 234 4.28 -1.77 -9.21
N LEU A 235 5.42 -1.80 -8.52
CA LEU A 235 5.86 -0.69 -7.65
C LEU A 235 6.59 0.40 -8.43
N LEU A 236 7.21 0.07 -9.57
CA LEU A 236 8.01 0.98 -10.37
C LEU A 236 7.23 2.24 -10.82
N PRO A 237 5.97 2.17 -11.33
CA PRO A 237 5.21 3.35 -11.71
C PRO A 237 4.99 4.31 -10.53
N TYR A 238 4.62 3.77 -9.36
CA TYR A 238 4.42 4.57 -8.16
C TYR A 238 5.73 5.21 -7.67
N PHE A 239 6.82 4.44 -7.67
CA PHE A 239 8.13 4.94 -7.28
C PHE A 239 8.63 6.06 -8.20
N ALA A 240 8.52 5.86 -9.52
CA ALA A 240 8.88 6.87 -10.52
C ALA A 240 8.06 8.15 -10.34
N PHE A 241 6.74 8.02 -10.18
CA PHE A 241 5.86 9.14 -9.92
C PHE A 241 6.26 9.91 -8.65
N ARG A 242 6.50 9.22 -7.53
CA ARG A 242 6.92 9.86 -6.27
C ARG A 242 8.29 10.53 -6.39
N ALA A 243 9.23 9.93 -7.11
CA ALA A 243 10.54 10.53 -7.35
C ALA A 243 10.45 11.82 -8.18
N ILE A 244 9.63 11.82 -9.24
CA ILE A 244 9.37 13.01 -10.07
C ILE A 244 8.66 14.08 -9.25
N GLN A 245 7.60 13.72 -8.51
CA GLN A 245 6.89 14.65 -7.64
C GLN A 245 7.83 15.30 -6.63
N LEU A 246 8.65 14.52 -5.93
CA LEU A 246 9.58 15.05 -4.93
C LEU A 246 10.62 16.02 -5.53
N ARG A 247 11.01 15.81 -6.80
CA ARG A 247 12.02 16.62 -7.48
C ARG A 247 11.46 17.93 -8.04
N PHE A 248 10.30 17.89 -8.67
CA PHE A 248 9.73 19.04 -9.38
C PHE A 248 8.67 19.78 -8.57
N TRP A 249 7.90 19.06 -7.74
CA TRP A 249 6.77 19.60 -6.98
C TRP A 249 6.70 19.04 -5.55
N PRO A 250 7.71 19.35 -4.70
CA PRO A 250 7.75 18.85 -3.33
C PRO A 250 6.59 19.42 -2.51
N MET A 251 5.94 18.57 -1.71
CA MET A 251 4.91 19.02 -0.77
C MET A 251 5.54 19.74 0.43
N PRO A 252 4.80 20.57 1.19
CA PRO A 252 5.35 21.32 2.32
C PRO A 252 6.09 20.45 3.34
N HIS A 253 5.54 19.27 3.67
CA HIS A 253 6.22 18.30 4.54
C HIS A 253 7.48 17.68 3.91
N ASP A 254 7.52 17.49 2.59
CA ASP A 254 8.71 16.98 1.88
C ASP A 254 9.85 18.00 1.97
N VAL A 255 9.53 19.29 1.82
CA VAL A 255 10.50 20.39 1.98
C VAL A 255 11.11 20.40 3.38
N VAL A 256 10.27 20.27 4.42
CA VAL A 256 10.74 20.22 5.82
C VAL A 256 11.64 19.00 6.08
N GLN A 257 11.32 17.85 5.49
CA GLN A 257 12.17 16.66 5.59
C GLN A 257 13.49 16.81 4.84
N LEU A 258 13.47 17.39 3.64
CA LEU A 258 14.68 17.66 2.84
C LEU A 258 15.61 18.66 3.55
N ASP A 259 15.06 19.74 4.12
CA ASP A 259 15.83 20.72 4.88
C ASP A 259 16.49 20.10 6.12
N ARG A 260 15.74 19.23 6.82
CA ARG A 260 16.28 18.44 7.94
C ARG A 260 17.44 17.55 7.49
N ASN A 261 17.28 16.82 6.38
CA ASN A 261 18.31 15.90 5.87
C ASN A 261 19.56 16.64 5.39
N ARG A 262 19.41 17.89 4.90
CA ARG A 262 20.53 18.76 4.50
C ARG A 262 21.23 19.45 5.66
N GLY A 263 20.75 19.27 6.90
CA GLY A 263 21.31 19.94 8.08
C GLY A 263 21.11 21.46 8.10
N LEU A 264 20.27 22.00 7.20
CA LEU A 264 19.93 23.41 7.18
C LEU A 264 19.06 23.71 8.41
N LYS A 265 19.39 24.77 9.16
CA LYS A 265 18.46 25.28 10.15
C LYS A 265 17.21 25.65 9.39
N VAL A 266 16.13 24.89 9.60
CA VAL A 266 14.79 25.16 9.08
C VAL A 266 14.54 26.65 9.17
N LYS A 267 14.71 27.36 8.05
CA LYS A 267 14.31 28.75 7.94
C LYS A 267 12.81 28.70 8.19
N GLN A 268 12.33 29.55 9.11
CA GLN A 268 10.89 29.71 9.22
C GLN A 268 10.37 29.97 7.81
N ILE A 269 9.42 29.16 7.35
CA ILE A 269 8.69 29.36 6.09
C ILE A 269 7.78 30.58 6.31
N ARG A 270 8.33 31.71 6.74
CA ARG A 270 7.60 32.95 7.06
C ARG A 270 7.48 33.84 5.83
N ASP A 271 8.33 33.60 4.82
CA ASP A 271 8.48 34.46 3.64
C ASP A 271 8.12 33.76 2.32
N ALA A 272 7.72 32.48 2.35
CA ALA A 272 7.13 31.86 1.18
C ALA A 272 5.64 32.26 1.16
N ASN A 273 5.26 33.12 0.22
CA ASN A 273 3.87 33.30 -0.20
C ASN A 273 3.15 31.94 -0.18
N PRO A 274 1.84 31.88 0.17
CA PRO A 274 1.07 30.66 -0.06
C PRO A 274 1.29 30.32 -1.52
N LEU A 275 2.01 29.21 -1.77
CA LEU A 275 2.43 28.85 -3.10
C LEU A 275 1.16 28.82 -3.97
N PRO A 276 1.04 29.66 -5.02
CA PRO A 276 -0.14 29.65 -5.90
C PRO A 276 -0.31 28.31 -6.64
N TYR A 277 0.58 27.36 -6.39
CA TYR A 277 0.74 26.05 -6.99
C TYR A 277 -0.26 24.99 -6.51
N ILE A 278 -0.92 25.17 -5.35
CA ILE A 278 -1.67 24.09 -4.69
C ILE A 278 -2.94 23.70 -5.48
N ARG A 279 -3.53 24.64 -6.21
CA ARG A 279 -4.76 24.39 -6.97
C ARG A 279 -4.51 23.71 -8.33
N ASP A 280 -3.40 24.05 -8.99
CA ASP A 280 -3.03 23.46 -10.29
C ASP A 280 -2.34 22.09 -10.14
N LEU A 281 -1.73 21.80 -8.99
CA LEU A 281 -1.06 20.52 -8.75
C LEU A 281 -2.02 19.33 -8.76
N ALA A 282 -3.26 19.47 -8.29
CA ALA A 282 -4.25 18.40 -8.36
C ALA A 282 -4.61 18.05 -9.81
N LEU A 283 -4.63 19.06 -10.70
CA LEU A 283 -4.90 18.94 -12.14
C LEU A 283 -3.70 18.36 -12.88
N VAL A 284 -2.49 18.76 -12.51
CA VAL A 284 -1.22 18.21 -13.03
C VAL A 284 -0.99 16.78 -12.57
N LEU A 285 -1.33 16.43 -11.31
CA LEU A 285 -1.28 15.06 -10.79
C LEU A 285 -2.30 14.16 -11.51
N PHE A 286 -3.47 14.69 -11.88
CA PHE A 286 -4.45 13.98 -12.70
C PHE A 286 -3.96 13.78 -14.15
N LEU A 287 -3.34 14.80 -14.75
CA LEU A 287 -2.81 14.74 -16.12
C LEU A 287 -1.59 13.83 -16.26
N ILE A 288 -0.73 13.74 -15.23
CA ILE A 288 0.46 12.88 -15.24
C ILE A 288 0.12 11.41 -14.92
N GLN A 289 -0.98 11.14 -14.21
CA GLN A 289 -1.49 9.77 -14.03
C GLN A 289 -2.32 9.27 -15.22
N ALA A 290 -2.79 10.17 -16.09
CA ALA A 290 -3.57 9.83 -17.29
C ALA A 290 -2.72 9.68 -18.57
N LEU A 291 -1.39 9.83 -18.46
CA LEU A 291 -0.39 9.56 -19.50
C LEU A 291 0.36 8.26 -19.19
#